data_AF-A0A9P9P7P9-F1
#
_entry.id   AF-A0A9P9P7P9-F1
#
_cell.length_a   1.000
_cell.length_b   1.000
_cell.length_c   1.000
_cell.angle_alpha   90.00
_cell.angle_beta   90.00
_cell.angle_gamma   90.00
#
_symmetry.space_group_name_H-M   'P 1'
#
loop_
_entity.id
_entity.type
_entity.pdbx_description
1 polymer ?
#
loop_
_entity_poly.entity_id
_entity_poly.type
_entity_poly.pdbx_seq_one_letter_code
_entity_poly.pdbx_strand_id
1 'polypeptide(L)' 'SLFNNSLLSDVTILQTYNGVTKEYFAPKAVLCVASGWFVKALTGNFKVLVKRILYSVNAS' A
#
# COMPACT_ATOMS: atom_id res chain seq x y z
N SER A 1 -6.19 -13.27 -11.44
CA SER A 1 -6.03 -13.35 -9.97
C SER A 1 -6.17 -11.96 -9.38
N LEU A 2 -6.81 -11.82 -8.20
CA LEU A 2 -6.96 -10.54 -7.46
C LEU A 2 -5.76 -10.22 -6.57
N PHE A 3 -4.98 -11.23 -6.18
CA PHE A 3 -3.82 -11.06 -5.33
C PHE A 3 -2.68 -10.37 -6.09
N ASN A 4 -2.10 -9.33 -5.48
CA ASN A 4 -0.94 -8.58 -5.97
C ASN A 4 -1.08 -8.05 -7.41
N ASN A 5 -2.29 -7.59 -7.76
CA ASN A 5 -2.60 -7.08 -9.08
C ASN A 5 -2.68 -5.55 -9.05
N SER A 6 -1.70 -4.88 -9.66
CA SER A 6 -1.61 -3.41 -9.66
C SER A 6 -2.79 -2.71 -10.34
N LEU A 7 -3.39 -3.32 -11.36
CA LEU A 7 -4.52 -2.73 -12.10
C LEU A 7 -5.80 -2.65 -11.26
N LEU A 8 -5.93 -3.52 -10.26
CA LEU A 8 -7.14 -3.66 -9.44
C LEU A 8 -6.92 -3.16 -8.01
N SER A 9 -5.78 -2.53 -7.74
CA SER A 9 -5.38 -2.12 -6.40
C SER A 9 -5.39 -0.61 -6.26
N ASP A 10 -5.80 -0.14 -5.09
CA ASP A 10 -5.87 1.26 -4.71
C ASP A 10 -4.95 1.58 -3.51
N VAL A 11 -4.24 0.57 -2.99
CA VAL A 11 -3.14 0.72 -2.03
C VAL A 11 -1.96 -0.19 -2.34
N THR A 12 -0.81 0.31 -1.92
CA THR A 12 0.44 -0.43 -1.85
C THR A 12 0.79 -0.69 -0.38
N ILE A 13 1.13 -1.93 -0.04
CA ILE A 13 1.69 -2.31 1.25
C ILE A 13 3.19 -2.54 1.09
N LEU A 14 3.99 -1.85 1.90
CA LEU A 14 5.42 -2.10 2.04
C LEU A 14 5.67 -2.91 3.30
N GLN A 15 6.21 -4.11 3.15
CA GLN A 15 6.57 -4.98 4.26
C GLN A 15 8.09 -5.15 4.31
N THR A 16 8.71 -4.76 5.43
CA THR A 16 10.13 -5.02 5.68
C THR A 16 10.29 -6.23 6.60
N TYR A 17 11.03 -7.23 6.15
CA TYR A 17 11.38 -8.40 6.94
C TYR A 17 12.84 -8.79 6.67
N ASN A 18 13.64 -8.98 7.74
CA ASN A 18 15.09 -9.25 7.66
C ASN A 18 15.84 -8.28 6.74
N GLY A 19 15.54 -6.98 6.85
CA GLY A 19 16.18 -5.93 6.03
C GLY A 19 15.71 -5.87 4.57
N VAL A 20 14.88 -6.82 4.13
CA VAL A 20 14.33 -6.84 2.77
C VAL A 20 12.94 -6.24 2.78
N THR A 21 12.73 -5.22 1.94
CA THR A 21 11.40 -4.62 1.76
C THR A 21 10.74 -5.18 0.51
N LYS A 22 9.50 -5.65 0.66
CA LYS A 22 8.65 -6.13 -0.42
C LYS A 22 7.44 -5.23 -0.58
N GLU A 23 6.99 -5.10 -1.82
CA GLU A 23 5.84 -4.30 -2.22
C GLU A 23 4.68 -5.21 -2.63
N TYR A 24 3.47 -4.90 -2.14
CA TYR A 24 2.25 -5.65 -2.44
C TYR A 24 1.13 -4.71 -2.86
N PHE A 25 0.50 -5.00 -3.99
CA PHE A 25 -0.69 -4.32 -4.48
C PHE A 25 -1.94 -4.99 -3.90
N ALA A 26 -2.80 -4.21 -3.24
CA ALA A 26 -4.04 -4.74 -2.69
C ALA A 26 -5.21 -3.76 -2.85
N PRO A 27 -6.45 -4.27 -2.98
CA PRO A 27 -7.66 -3.46 -2.83
C PRO A 27 -7.97 -3.21 -1.34
N LYS A 28 -8.20 -1.95 -0.94
CA LYS A 28 -8.62 -1.56 0.42
C LYS A 28 -9.83 -2.35 0.89
N ALA A 29 -10.81 -2.54 0.01
CA ALA A 29 -12.04 -3.26 0.34
C ALA A 29 -11.76 -4.70 0.80
N VAL A 30 -10.87 -5.42 0.10
CA VAL A 30 -10.48 -6.79 0.47
C VAL A 30 -9.76 -6.81 1.82
N LEU A 31 -8.84 -5.86 2.04
CA LEU A 31 -8.13 -5.73 3.32
C LEU A 31 -9.08 -5.44 4.50
N CYS A 32 -10.02 -4.52 4.31
CA CYS A 32 -11.01 -4.15 5.32
C CYS A 32 -11.98 -5.29 5.63
N VAL A 33 -12.40 -6.07 4.63
CA VAL A 33 -13.25 -7.26 4.83
C VAL A 33 -12.49 -8.32 5.63
N ALA A 34 -11.19 -8.50 5.36
CA ALA A 34 -10.37 -9.51 6.01
C ALA A 34 -9.89 -9.12 7.42
N SER A 35 -9.83 -7.83 7.77
CA SER A 35 -9.31 -7.39 9.06
C SER A 35 -9.85 -6.05 9.53
N GLY A 36 -10.41 -6.03 10.73
CA GLY A 36 -10.81 -4.80 11.42
C GLY A 36 -9.64 -3.86 11.72
N TRP A 37 -8.39 -4.36 11.72
CA TRP A 37 -7.22 -3.49 11.81
C TRP A 37 -7.09 -2.60 10.57
N PHE A 38 -7.27 -3.17 9.37
CA PHE A 38 -7.21 -2.41 8.13
C PHE A 38 -8.37 -1.42 8.00
N VAL A 39 -9.55 -1.75 8.53
CA VAL A 39 -10.65 -0.78 8.66
C VAL A 39 -10.16 0.45 9.44
N LYS A 40 -9.64 0.25 10.65
CA LYS A 40 -9.16 1.35 11.51
C LYS A 40 -7.98 2.12 10.89
N ALA A 41 -7.05 1.42 10.23
CA ALA A 41 -5.87 2.05 9.63
C ALA A 41 -6.21 2.88 8.38
N LEU A 42 -7.20 2.46 7.59
CA LEU A 42 -7.56 3.12 6.32
C LEU A 42 -8.68 4.15 6.45
N THR A 43 -9.51 4.09 7.50
CA THR A 43 -10.61 5.05 7.73
C THR A 43 -10.46 5.88 9.00
N GLY A 44 -9.53 5.52 9.90
CA GLY A 44 -9.24 6.31 11.09
C GLY A 44 -8.21 7.42 10.86
N ASN A 45 -7.90 8.17 11.93
CA ASN A 45 -6.90 9.26 11.91
C ASN A 45 -5.44 8.76 11.91
N PHE A 46 -5.17 7.58 11.34
CA PHE A 46 -3.79 7.11 11.21
C PHE A 46 -3.05 8.02 10.23
N LYS A 47 -1.91 8.59 10.66
CA LYS A 47 -0.97 9.27 9.75
C LYS A 47 -0.35 8.22 8.84
N VAL A 48 -1.02 7.91 7.73
CA VAL A 48 -0.43 7.14 6.65
C VAL A 48 0.68 8.00 6.06
N LEU A 49 1.91 7.51 6.10
CA LEU A 49 3.05 8.18 5.50
C LEU A 49 2.93 8.02 3.99
N VAL A 50 2.18 8.91 3.34
CA VAL A 50 2.05 8.94 1.88
C VAL A 50 3.38 9.43 1.32
N LYS A 51 4.29 8.50 1.02
CA LYS A 51 5.56 8.82 0.36
C LYS A 51 5.25 9.14 -1.11
N ARG A 52 5.04 10.43 -1.43
CA ARG A 52 4.94 10.90 -2.80
C ARG A 52 6.32 10.78 -3.43
N ILE A 53 6.55 9.75 -4.24
CA ILE A 53 7.80 9.63 -5.01
C ILE A 53 7.71 10.64 -6.16
N LEU A 54 8.35 11.79 -5.99
CA LEU A 54 8.61 12.74 -7.07
C LEU A 54 9.86 12.22 -7.80
N TYR A 55 9.69 11.64 -8.99
CA TYR A 55 10.84 11.44 -9.87
C TYR A 55 11.25 12.83 -10.39
N SER A 56 12.41 13.34 -9.97
CA SER A 56 13.10 14.41 -10.69
C SER A 56 13.62 13.81 -11.98
N VAL A 57 13.03 14.18 -13.12
CA VAL A 57 13.61 13.91 -14.43
C VAL A 57 14.84 14.81 -14.53
N ASN A 58 16.03 14.25 -14.29
CA ASN A 58 17.25 14.93 -14.74
C ASN A 58 17.28 14.78 -16.26
N ALA A 59 16.86 15.85 -16.94
CA ALA A 59 17.15 16.03 -18.35
C ALA A 59 18.66 16.31 -18.48
N SER A 60 19.35 15.39 -19.15
CA SER A 60 20.69 15.61 -19.71
C SER A 60 20.56 16.17 -21.11
#